data_AF-A0A1E4IFB2-F1
#
_entry.id   AF-A0A1E4IFB2-F1
#
_cell.length_a   1.000
_cell.length_b   1.000
_cell.length_c   1.000
_cell.angle_alpha   90.00
_cell.angle_beta   90.00
_cell.angle_gamma   90.00
#
_symmetry.space_group_name_H-M   'P 1'
#
loop_
_entity.id
_entity.type
_entity.pdbx_description
1 polymer ?
#
loop_
_entity_poly.entity_id
_entity_poly.type
_entity_poly.pdbx_seq_one_letter_code
_entity_poly.pdbx_strand_id
1 'polypeptide(L)'
;MPLVYTYSDKYLEPLVTVDIETRATADVAMDGSFPAEHTAKLVRLRAYVITCTECQKATDDVFAAKLSAYRKEYAEALTRARIAQAALDAATSGSAGSVFSIELVRG
;
A
#
# COMPACT_ATOMS: atom_id res chain seq x y z
N MET A 1 1.24 -22.53 -1.40
CA MET A 1 1.51 -21.75 -0.16
C MET A 1 0.18 -21.21 0.35
N PRO A 2 -0.02 -21.03 1.65
CA PRO A 2 -1.22 -20.36 2.17
C PRO A 2 -1.16 -18.84 1.90
N LEU A 3 -2.31 -18.17 1.95
CA LEU A 3 -2.39 -16.71 1.92
C LEU A 3 -1.63 -16.12 3.10
N VAL A 4 -0.86 -15.05 2.85
CA VAL A 4 -0.04 -14.37 3.85
C VAL A 4 -0.88 -13.34 4.62
N TYR A 5 -1.81 -12.66 3.93
CA TYR A 5 -2.59 -11.59 4.53
C TYR A 5 -4.02 -12.02 4.88
N THR A 6 -4.55 -11.43 5.96
CA THR A 6 -5.95 -11.61 6.35
C THR A 6 -6.86 -10.65 5.59
N TYR A 7 -7.84 -11.21 4.88
CA TYR A 7 -8.82 -10.47 4.11
C TYR A 7 -10.09 -10.23 4.95
N SER A 8 -10.46 -8.97 5.15
CA SER A 8 -11.61 -8.58 5.99
C SER A 8 -12.94 -8.68 5.23
N ASP A 9 -12.93 -8.55 3.91
CA ASP A 9 -14.13 -8.69 3.09
C ASP A 9 -14.49 -10.17 2.91
N LYS A 10 -15.53 -10.62 3.62
CA LYS A 10 -16.05 -12.00 3.57
C LYS A 10 -16.58 -12.43 2.20
N TYR A 11 -16.95 -11.49 1.35
CA TYR A 11 -17.45 -11.76 0.00
C TYR A 11 -16.31 -12.06 -0.96
N LEU A 12 -15.17 -11.37 -0.80
CA LEU A 12 -13.99 -11.55 -1.65
C LEU A 12 -12.99 -12.56 -1.09
N GLU A 13 -12.99 -12.81 0.21
CA GLU A 13 -12.12 -13.79 0.89
C GLU A 13 -12.04 -15.16 0.16
N PRO A 14 -13.15 -15.82 -0.24
CA PRO A 14 -13.06 -17.10 -0.93
C PRO A 14 -12.58 -17.00 -2.39
N LEU A 15 -12.58 -15.79 -2.96
CA LEU A 15 -12.19 -15.54 -4.35
C LEU A 15 -10.71 -15.09 -4.47
N VAL A 16 -10.09 -14.65 -3.37
CA VAL A 16 -8.68 -14.29 -3.36
C VAL A 16 -7.84 -15.57 -3.31
N THR A 17 -7.13 -15.83 -4.40
CA THR A 17 -6.19 -16.94 -4.50
C THR A 17 -4.76 -16.47 -4.21
N VAL A 18 -3.88 -17.43 -3.96
CA VAL A 18 -2.44 -17.19 -3.75
C VAL A 18 -1.80 -16.51 -4.96
N ASP A 19 -2.28 -16.83 -6.16
CA ASP A 19 -1.82 -16.20 -7.40
C ASP A 19 -2.19 -14.72 -7.44
N ILE A 20 -3.42 -14.37 -7.02
CA ILE A 20 -3.86 -12.97 -6.90
C ILE A 20 -3.03 -12.21 -5.87
N GLU A 21 -2.78 -12.80 -4.68
CA GLU A 21 -1.94 -12.17 -3.66
C GLU A 21 -0.50 -11.95 -4.16
N THR A 22 0.03 -12.90 -4.92
CA THR A 22 1.38 -12.80 -5.51
C THR A 22 1.44 -11.66 -6.53
N ARG A 23 0.46 -11.56 -7.43
CA ARG A 23 0.35 -10.45 -8.39
C ARG A 23 0.18 -9.11 -7.69
N ALA A 24 -0.68 -9.05 -6.68
CA ALA A 24 -0.90 -7.85 -5.89
C ALA A 24 0.38 -7.38 -5.18
N THR A 25 1.18 -8.33 -4.67
CA THR A 25 2.48 -8.03 -4.05
C THR A 25 3.48 -7.49 -5.06
N ALA A 26 3.54 -8.10 -6.25
CA ALA A 26 4.39 -7.63 -7.33
C ALA A 26 4.00 -6.20 -7.78
N ASP A 27 2.71 -5.92 -7.94
CA ASP A 27 2.20 -4.60 -8.32
C ASP A 27 2.58 -3.53 -7.28
N VAL A 28 2.41 -3.82 -5.99
CA VAL A 28 2.79 -2.88 -4.92
C VAL A 28 4.31 -2.67 -4.88
N ALA A 29 5.11 -3.71 -5.16
CA ALA A 29 6.55 -3.59 -5.27
C ALA A 29 6.98 -2.74 -6.48
N MET A 30 6.21 -2.71 -7.57
CA MET A 30 6.44 -1.81 -8.70
C MET A 30 6.11 -0.35 -8.37
N ASP A 31 5.13 -0.10 -7.50
CA ASP A 31 4.76 1.25 -7.05
C ASP A 31 5.83 1.88 -6.11
N GLY A 32 6.66 1.06 -5.48
CA GLY A 32 7.80 1.47 -4.67
C GLY A 32 7.96 0.65 -3.39
N SER A 33 8.90 1.07 -2.54
CA SER A 33 9.07 0.53 -1.20
C SER A 33 8.31 1.39 -0.19
N PHE A 34 7.49 0.76 0.64
CA PHE A 34 6.71 1.41 1.69
C PHE A 34 6.91 0.70 3.03
N PRO A 35 6.59 1.36 4.15
CA PRO A 35 6.61 0.72 5.46
C PRO A 35 5.71 -0.52 5.50
N ALA A 36 6.11 -1.57 6.22
CA ALA A 36 5.45 -2.88 6.20
C ALA A 36 3.94 -2.84 6.49
N GLU A 37 3.49 -1.95 7.39
CA GLU A 37 2.07 -1.76 7.69
C GLU A 37 1.28 -1.24 6.47
N HIS A 38 1.84 -0.26 5.76
CA HIS A 38 1.26 0.29 4.55
C HIS A 38 1.28 -0.73 3.41
N THR A 39 2.39 -1.44 3.24
CA THR A 39 2.53 -2.52 2.25
C THR A 39 1.47 -3.59 2.43
N ALA A 40 1.26 -4.09 3.65
CA ALA A 40 0.23 -5.08 3.94
C ALA A 40 -1.18 -4.58 3.59
N LYS A 41 -1.48 -3.29 3.79
CA LYS A 41 -2.78 -2.70 3.41
C LYS A 41 -2.91 -2.54 1.90
N LEU A 42 -1.87 -2.08 1.23
CA LEU A 42 -1.83 -1.90 -0.22
C LEU A 42 -2.00 -3.22 -0.95
N VAL A 43 -1.30 -4.28 -0.52
CA VAL A 43 -1.42 -5.61 -1.12
C VAL A 43 -2.84 -6.16 -0.98
N ARG A 44 -3.47 -6.01 0.18
CA ARG A 44 -4.87 -6.43 0.40
C ARG A 44 -5.85 -5.71 -0.52
N LEU A 45 -5.73 -4.39 -0.61
CA LEU A 45 -6.58 -3.58 -1.51
C LEU A 45 -6.33 -3.92 -2.98
N ARG A 46 -5.07 -4.13 -3.37
CA ARG A 46 -4.72 -4.49 -4.74
C ARG A 46 -5.25 -5.87 -5.13
N ALA A 47 -5.16 -6.84 -4.22
CA ALA A 47 -5.77 -8.15 -4.41
C ALA A 47 -7.29 -8.05 -4.63
N TYR A 48 -8.01 -7.23 -3.85
CA TYR A 48 -9.44 -6.99 -4.08
C TYR A 48 -9.73 -6.37 -5.44
N VAL A 49 -8.92 -5.40 -5.88
CA VAL A 49 -9.09 -4.79 -7.21
C VAL A 49 -8.89 -5.84 -8.30
N ILE A 50 -7.87 -6.70 -8.20
CA ILE A 50 -7.62 -7.77 -9.16
C ILE A 50 -8.80 -8.76 -9.17
N THR A 51 -9.21 -9.26 -8.00
CA THR A 51 -10.34 -10.19 -7.87
C THR A 51 -11.61 -9.62 -8.46
N CYS A 52 -11.96 -8.37 -8.13
CA CYS A 52 -13.14 -7.72 -8.70
C CYS A 52 -13.02 -7.56 -10.22
N THR A 53 -11.84 -7.24 -10.74
CA THR A 53 -11.62 -7.09 -12.19
C THR A 53 -11.79 -8.42 -12.92
N GLU A 54 -11.27 -9.52 -12.35
CA GLU A 54 -11.40 -10.86 -12.95
C GLU A 54 -12.83 -11.43 -12.81
N CYS A 55 -13.55 -11.08 -11.74
CA CYS A 55 -14.92 -11.54 -11.50
C CYS A 55 -15.99 -10.64 -12.15
N GLN A 56 -15.64 -9.44 -12.64
CA GLN A 56 -16.58 -8.52 -13.24
C GLN A 56 -17.11 -9.07 -14.58
N LYS A 57 -18.39 -9.41 -14.62
CA LYS A 57 -19.07 -9.87 -15.85
C LYS A 57 -19.84 -8.77 -16.58
N ALA A 58 -20.21 -7.71 -15.86
CA ALA A 58 -20.93 -6.56 -16.39
C ALA A 58 -20.49 -5.26 -15.70
N THR A 59 -20.72 -4.14 -16.38
CA THR A 59 -20.34 -2.80 -15.90
C THR A 59 -21.15 -2.34 -14.68
N ASP A 60 -22.34 -2.91 -14.47
CA ASP A 60 -23.27 -2.59 -13.37
C ASP A 60 -23.35 -3.68 -12.28
N ASP A 61 -22.38 -4.60 -12.24
CA ASP A 61 -22.35 -5.64 -11.21
C ASP A 61 -21.88 -5.10 -9.84
N VAL A 62 -22.20 -5.79 -8.76
CA VAL A 62 -21.74 -5.48 -7.39
C VAL A 62 -20.21 -5.40 -7.34
N PHE A 63 -19.52 -6.23 -8.14
CA PHE A 63 -18.06 -6.16 -8.31
C PHE A 63 -17.59 -4.84 -8.92
N ALA A 64 -18.34 -4.24 -9.85
CA ALA A 64 -18.00 -2.95 -10.45
C ALA A 64 -18.14 -1.81 -9.43
N ALA A 65 -19.23 -1.82 -8.66
CA ALA A 65 -19.43 -0.86 -7.57
C ALA A 65 -18.30 -0.98 -6.52
N LYS A 66 -18.00 -2.21 -6.07
CA LYS A 66 -16.89 -2.47 -5.15
C LYS A 66 -15.52 -2.12 -5.72
N LEU A 67 -15.27 -2.42 -7.00
CA LEU A 67 -14.02 -2.08 -7.69
C LEU A 67 -13.78 -0.57 -7.69
N SER A 68 -14.82 0.24 -7.93
CA SER A 68 -14.70 1.70 -7.88
C SER A 68 -14.31 2.20 -6.48
N ALA A 69 -14.90 1.61 -5.43
CA ALA A 69 -14.57 1.92 -4.05
C ALA A 69 -13.13 1.51 -3.70
N TYR A 70 -12.74 0.25 -3.99
CA TYR A 70 -11.38 -0.22 -3.69
C TYR A 70 -10.30 0.49 -4.48
N ARG A 71 -10.56 0.89 -5.73
CA ARG A 71 -9.61 1.71 -6.49
C ARG A 71 -9.38 3.05 -5.84
N LYS A 72 -10.45 3.69 -5.36
CA LYS A 72 -10.36 4.97 -4.65
C LYS A 72 -9.60 4.80 -3.33
N GLU A 73 -9.96 3.79 -2.53
CA GLU A 73 -9.26 3.48 -1.29
C GLU A 73 -7.78 3.13 -1.52
N TYR A 74 -7.45 2.42 -2.61
CA TYR A 74 -6.07 2.12 -2.99
C TYR A 74 -5.28 3.41 -3.29
N ALA A 75 -5.84 4.32 -4.09
CA ALA A 75 -5.20 5.59 -4.40
C ALA A 75 -4.96 6.46 -3.15
N GLU A 76 -5.94 6.50 -2.24
CA GLU A 76 -5.82 7.20 -0.95
C GLU A 76 -4.76 6.55 -0.06
N ALA A 77 -4.76 5.22 0.05
CA ALA A 77 -3.78 4.46 0.83
C ALA A 77 -2.35 4.63 0.28
N LEU A 78 -2.20 4.65 -1.05
CA LEU A 78 -0.93 4.83 -1.73
C LEU A 78 -0.37 6.24 -1.49
N THR A 79 -1.24 7.25 -1.53
CA THR A 79 -0.86 8.63 -1.17
C THR A 79 -0.37 8.70 0.28
N ARG A 80 -1.08 8.07 1.22
CA ARG A 80 -0.65 8.01 2.63
C ARG A 80 0.66 7.25 2.80
N ALA A 81 0.85 6.14 2.09
CA ALA A 81 2.08 5.36 2.12
C ALA A 81 3.28 6.17 1.61
N ARG A 82 3.09 6.96 0.54
CA ARG A 82 4.11 7.88 0.03
C ARG A 82 4.46 8.99 1.02
N ILE A 83 3.46 9.59 1.67
CA ILE A 83 3.70 10.61 2.71
C ILE A 83 4.47 9.99 3.88
N ALA A 84 4.08 8.80 4.34
CA ALA A 84 4.76 8.09 5.41
C ALA A 84 6.21 7.73 5.04
N GLN A 85 6.44 7.28 3.80
CA GLN A 85 7.80 7.01 3.30
C GLN A 85 8.64 8.29 3.27
N ALA A 86 8.11 9.39 2.73
CA ALA A 86 8.81 10.67 2.70
C ALA A 86 9.15 11.19 4.11
N ALA A 87 8.27 10.97 5.10
CA ALA A 87 8.54 11.30 6.49
C ALA A 87 9.68 10.43 7.07
N LEU A 88 9.74 9.15 6.72
CA LEU A 88 10.84 8.24 7.10
C LEU A 88 12.18 8.68 6.48
N ASP A 89 12.16 9.02 5.20
CA ASP A 89 13.35 9.47 4.47
C ASP A 89 13.86 10.81 5.04
N ALA A 90 12.96 11.72 5.40
CA ALA A 90 13.30 12.97 6.08
C ALA A 90 13.90 12.73 7.48
N ALA A 91 13.34 11.80 8.26
CA ALA A 91 13.89 11.44 9.57
C ALA A 91 15.29 10.80 9.47
N THR A 92 15.53 10.02 8.42
CA THR A 92 16.83 9.38 8.15
C THR A 92 17.86 10.42 7.66
N SER A 93 17.42 11.40 6.88
CA SER A 93 18.26 12.50 6.38
C SER A 93 18.59 13.55 7.45
N GLY A 94 17.81 13.63 8.53
CA GLY A 94 18.04 14.54 9.66
C GLY A 94 19.13 14.09 10.65
N SER A 95 19.75 12.92 10.45
CA SER A 95 20.79 12.37 11.33
C SER A 95 22.22 12.65 10.84
N ALA A 96 22.41 13.62 9.93
CA ALA A 96 23.72 14.08 9.48
C ALA A 96 23.85 15.59 9.74
N GLY A 97 24.18 16.00 10.97
CA GLY A 97 24.34 17.43 11.24
C GLY A 97 24.60 17.90 12.68
N SER A 98 25.04 17.04 13.60
CA SER A 98 25.71 17.52 14.83
C SER A 98 27.15 17.95 14.48
N VAL A 99 27.35 19.07 13.76
CA VAL A 99 28.70 19.55 13.40
C VAL A 99 28.88 21.09 13.46
N PHE A 100 27.90 21.86 13.96
CA PHE A 100 28.14 23.29 14.24
C PHE A 100 28.11 23.60 15.73
N SER A 101 28.95 22.89 16.49
CA SER A 101 29.57 23.43 17.70
C SER A 101 30.60 24.48 17.28
N ILE A 102 30.15 25.69 16.94
CA ILE A 102 31.02 26.87 16.96
C ILE A 102 30.63 27.63 18.21
N GLU A 103 31.42 27.47 19.28
CA GLU A 103 31.36 28.38 20.42
C GLU A 103 31.62 29.80 19.92
N LEU A 104 30.63 30.67 20.07
CA LEU A 104 30.79 32.11 19.87
C LEU A 104 31.57 32.68 21.06
N VAL A 105 32.89 32.46 21.12
CA VAL A 105 33.77 33.30 21.94
C VAL A 105 33.85 34.67 21.28
N ARG A 106 33.09 35.63 21.82
CA ARG A 106 33.36 37.06 21.60
C ARG A 106 34.42 37.47 22.61
N GLY A 107 35.67 37.57 22.14
CA GLY A 107 36.68 38.44 22.73
C GLY A 107 36.39 39.91 22.41
#